data_AF-A0A7Z1T023-F1
#
_entry.id   AF-A0A7Z1T023-F1
#
_cell.length_a   1.000
_cell.length_b   1.000
_cell.length_c   1.000
_cell.angle_alpha   90.00
_cell.angle_beta   90.00
_cell.angle_gamma   90.00
#
_symmetry.space_group_name_H-M   'P 1'
#
loop_
_entity.id
_entity.type
_entity.pdbx_description
1 polymer ?
#
loop_
_entity_poly.entity_id
_entity_poly.type
_entity_poly.pdbx_seq_one_letter_code
_entity_poly.pdbx_strand_id
1 'polypeptide(L)'
;MSNIDKQALRERYSPKPVPKCHICGEEMTIQRMSASRITYGCTGEGDDGYFKFGRTFADEHYEKSRVTVVDVSDPDVLALLDENLQLQREKDAIEAVALALRDDMRQAREQLAAAEKRNAELERSETQLIDERDNAESALND
;
A
#
# COMPACT_ATOMS: atom_id res chain seq x y z
N MET A 1 15.33 7.19 -5.05
CA MET A 1 14.54 6.11 -4.41
C MET A 1 14.81 4.83 -5.19
N SER A 2 15.14 3.74 -4.50
CA SER A 2 15.38 2.45 -5.16
C SER A 2 14.11 2.02 -5.89
N ASN A 3 14.21 1.78 -7.21
CA ASN A 3 13.10 1.35 -8.05
C ASN A 3 12.88 -0.16 -7.87
N ILE A 4 12.64 -0.57 -6.62
CA ILE A 4 12.38 -1.97 -6.28
C ILE A 4 10.99 -2.29 -6.81
N ASP A 5 10.95 -3.26 -7.71
CA ASP A 5 9.71 -3.80 -8.21
C ASP A 5 9.03 -4.64 -7.11
N LYS A 6 8.04 -4.03 -6.44
CA LYS A 6 7.26 -4.66 -5.38
C LYS A 6 6.42 -5.84 -5.91
N GLN A 7 6.07 -5.84 -7.19
CA GLN A 7 5.36 -6.95 -7.81
C GLN A 7 6.29 -8.15 -7.99
N ALA A 8 7.50 -7.92 -8.48
CA ALA A 8 8.52 -8.97 -8.56
C ALA A 8 8.87 -9.56 -7.18
N LEU A 9 8.83 -8.75 -6.11
CA LEU A 9 8.97 -9.25 -4.74
C LEU A 9 7.77 -10.11 -4.32
N ARG A 10 6.53 -9.65 -4.54
CA ARG A 10 5.34 -10.45 -4.24
C ARG A 10 5.36 -11.80 -4.94
N GLU A 11 5.71 -11.84 -6.23
CA GLU A 11 5.81 -13.09 -6.99
C GLU A 11 6.88 -14.04 -6.43
N ARG A 12 8.02 -13.49 -6.01
CA ARG A 12 9.14 -14.27 -5.46
C ARG A 12 8.81 -14.95 -4.12
N TYR A 13 8.12 -14.23 -3.24
CA TYR A 13 7.77 -14.71 -1.90
C TYR A 13 6.38 -15.36 -1.85
N SER A 14 5.68 -15.44 -2.98
CA SER A 14 4.43 -16.17 -3.10
C SER A 14 4.67 -17.69 -2.98
N PRO A 15 3.71 -18.46 -2.42
CA PRO A 15 3.76 -19.91 -2.43
C PRO A 15 3.94 -20.46 -3.85
N LYS A 16 4.95 -21.33 -4.02
CA LYS A 16 5.20 -21.96 -5.32
C LYS A 16 4.22 -23.11 -5.54
N PRO A 17 3.69 -23.29 -6.77
CA PRO A 17 2.83 -24.41 -7.08
C PRO A 17 3.58 -25.73 -6.96
N VAL A 18 2.83 -26.79 -6.66
CA VAL A 18 3.34 -28.16 -6.61
C VAL A 18 3.89 -28.55 -8.00
N PRO A 19 5.13 -29.09 -8.09
CA PRO A 19 5.70 -29.50 -9.36
C PRO A 19 4.96 -30.71 -9.92
N LYS A 20 4.91 -30.80 -11.25
CA LYS A 20 4.42 -31.98 -11.98
C LYS A 20 5.55 -32.95 -12.25
N CYS A 21 5.23 -34.24 -12.26
CA CYS A 21 6.17 -35.30 -12.60
C CYS A 21 6.59 -35.17 -14.06
N HIS A 22 7.90 -35.15 -14.33
CA HIS A 22 8.41 -35.09 -15.70
C HIS A 22 8.22 -36.41 -16.48
N ILE A 23 7.88 -37.51 -15.79
CA ILE A 23 7.69 -38.83 -16.40
C ILE A 23 6.23 -39.06 -16.81
N CYS A 24 5.26 -38.78 -15.92
CA CYS A 24 3.82 -39.01 -16.20
C CYS A 24 2.95 -37.74 -16.25
N GLY A 25 3.47 -36.58 -15.86
CA GLY A 25 2.74 -35.30 -15.89
C GLY A 25 1.81 -35.04 -14.71
N GLU A 26 1.67 -35.97 -13.77
CA GLU A 26 0.80 -35.83 -12.59
C GLU A 26 1.40 -34.92 -11.52
N GLU A 27 0.56 -34.33 -10.68
CA GLU A 27 1.01 -33.52 -9.53
C GLU A 27 1.75 -34.41 -8.54
N MET A 28 2.94 -33.97 -8.16
CA MET A 28 3.78 -34.72 -7.26
C MET A 28 3.35 -34.50 -5.80
N THR A 29 3.65 -35.45 -4.93
CA THR A 29 3.37 -35.31 -3.50
C THR A 29 4.66 -35.03 -2.72
N ILE A 30 4.51 -34.37 -1.57
CA ILE A 30 5.62 -34.07 -0.67
C ILE A 30 6.08 -35.39 -0.02
N GLN A 31 7.33 -35.75 -0.28
CA GLN A 31 7.96 -36.95 0.30
C GLN A 31 8.80 -36.62 1.54
N ARG A 32 9.38 -35.41 1.56
CA ARG A 32 10.18 -34.92 2.68
C ARG A 32 10.17 -33.40 2.72
N MET A 33 10.01 -32.85 3.91
CA MET A 33 10.26 -31.42 4.18
C MET A 33 11.41 -31.29 5.15
N SER A 34 12.38 -30.44 4.82
CA SER A 34 13.51 -30.13 5.69
C SER A 34 13.81 -28.64 5.60
N ALA A 35 13.25 -27.88 6.54
CA ALA A 35 13.24 -26.42 6.52
C ALA A 35 12.76 -25.90 5.16
N SER A 36 13.59 -25.11 4.45
CA SER A 36 13.27 -24.56 3.13
C SER A 36 13.39 -25.56 1.97
N ARG A 37 13.86 -26.80 2.18
CA ARG A 37 14.00 -27.79 1.10
C ARG A 37 12.83 -28.76 1.14
N ILE A 38 12.02 -28.75 0.08
CA ILE A 38 10.89 -29.66 -0.10
C ILE A 38 11.27 -30.65 -1.20
N THR A 39 11.23 -31.94 -0.88
CA THR A 39 11.40 -33.02 -1.85
C THR A 39 10.03 -33.50 -2.28
N TYR A 40 9.75 -33.39 -3.58
CA TYR A 40 8.57 -33.94 -4.22
C TYR A 40 8.93 -35.27 -4.89
N GLY A 41 7.99 -36.21 -4.91
CA GLY A 41 8.11 -37.49 -5.62
C GLY A 41 6.76 -37.89 -6.21
N CYS A 42 6.78 -38.60 -7.34
CA CYS A 42 5.59 -39.23 -7.88
C CYS A 42 5.52 -40.66 -7.36
N THR A 43 4.43 -41.02 -6.69
CA THR A 43 4.23 -42.36 -6.13
C THR A 43 3.88 -43.39 -7.21
N GLY A 44 3.51 -42.95 -8.42
CA GLY A 44 3.03 -43.83 -9.49
C GLY A 44 1.69 -44.50 -9.18
N GLU A 45 1.03 -44.07 -8.11
CA GLU A 45 -0.24 -44.59 -7.64
C GLU A 45 -1.40 -43.94 -8.42
N GLY A 46 -2.36 -44.77 -8.79
CA GLY A 46 -3.62 -44.37 -9.37
C GLY A 46 -4.56 -43.80 -8.33
N ASP A 47 -5.59 -43.10 -8.80
CA ASP A 47 -6.63 -42.54 -7.95
C ASP A 47 -7.47 -43.65 -7.27
N ASP A 48 -7.29 -44.90 -7.70
CA ASP A 48 -7.89 -46.13 -7.18
C ASP A 48 -7.05 -46.83 -6.09
N GLY A 49 -5.88 -46.29 -5.72
CA GLY A 49 -4.96 -46.88 -4.75
C GLY A 49 -4.13 -48.05 -5.31
N TYR A 50 -4.18 -48.29 -6.63
CA TYR A 50 -3.34 -49.27 -7.32
C TYR A 50 -2.29 -48.55 -8.17
N PHE A 51 -1.13 -49.17 -8.37
CA PHE A 51 -0.11 -48.56 -9.23
C PHE A 51 -0.60 -48.48 -10.68
N LYS A 52 -0.52 -47.28 -11.28
CA LYS A 52 -0.88 -47.04 -12.70
C LYS A 52 -0.02 -47.86 -13.67
N PHE A 53 1.16 -48.27 -13.20
CA PHE A 53 2.12 -49.07 -13.90
C PHE A 53 2.57 -50.22 -12.97
N GLY A 54 3.00 -51.36 -13.50
CA GLY A 54 3.42 -52.49 -12.67
C GLY A 54 4.44 -52.10 -11.57
N ARG A 55 4.44 -52.80 -10.43
CA ARG A 55 5.18 -52.42 -9.21
C ARG A 55 6.66 -52.05 -9.44
N THR A 56 7.36 -52.81 -10.28
CA THR A 56 8.77 -52.53 -10.62
C THR A 56 8.97 -51.19 -11.32
N PHE A 57 8.03 -50.82 -12.19
CA PHE A 57 8.04 -49.51 -12.83
C PHE A 57 7.68 -48.41 -11.84
N ALA A 58 6.76 -48.66 -10.90
CA ALA A 58 6.40 -47.68 -9.87
C ALA A 58 7.59 -47.31 -8.97
N ASP A 59 8.40 -48.29 -8.55
CA ASP A 59 9.59 -48.06 -7.73
C ASP A 59 10.65 -47.24 -8.50
N GLU A 60 10.94 -47.61 -9.75
CA GLU A 60 11.88 -46.88 -10.62
C GLU A 60 11.38 -45.46 -10.95
N HIS A 61 10.07 -45.32 -11.19
CA HIS A 61 9.41 -44.05 -11.42
C HIS A 61 9.52 -43.15 -10.19
N TYR A 62 9.26 -43.70 -9.01
CA TYR A 62 9.38 -42.98 -7.76
C TYR A 62 10.80 -42.46 -7.56
N GLU A 63 11.83 -43.30 -7.76
CA GLU A 63 13.22 -42.87 -7.63
C GLU A 63 13.62 -41.79 -8.65
N LYS A 64 13.25 -41.96 -9.92
CA LYS A 64 13.62 -41.04 -11.01
C LYS A 64 12.79 -39.75 -11.05
N SER A 65 11.60 -39.76 -10.48
CA SER A 65 10.72 -38.58 -10.48
C SER A 65 11.12 -37.55 -9.43
N ARG A 66 11.91 -37.91 -8.41
CA ARG A 66 12.18 -37.03 -7.27
C ARG A 66 12.86 -35.71 -7.66
N VAL A 67 12.29 -34.61 -7.18
CA VAL A 67 12.84 -33.26 -7.33
C VAL A 67 12.90 -32.58 -5.97
N THR A 68 13.98 -31.86 -5.69
CA THR A 68 14.10 -31.02 -4.49
C THR A 68 14.00 -29.56 -4.88
N VAL A 69 13.01 -28.87 -4.34
CA VAL A 69 12.79 -27.44 -4.54
C VAL A 69 13.15 -26.69 -3.26
N VAL A 70 13.78 -25.52 -3.41
CA VAL A 70 13.93 -24.58 -2.30
C VAL A 70 12.72 -23.66 -2.28
N ASP A 71 11.93 -23.81 -1.23
CA ASP A 71 10.84 -22.89 -0.91
C ASP A 71 11.41 -21.64 -0.27
N VAL A 72 11.08 -20.50 -0.89
CA VAL A 72 11.46 -19.16 -0.44
C VAL A 72 10.21 -18.32 -0.18
N SER A 73 9.04 -18.95 -0.17
CA SER A 73 7.80 -18.28 0.16
C SER A 73 7.84 -17.82 1.61
N ASP A 74 7.38 -16.59 1.84
CA ASP A 74 7.44 -15.96 3.16
C ASP A 74 6.19 -15.09 3.34
N PRO A 75 5.23 -15.52 4.17
CA PRO A 75 4.00 -14.77 4.40
C PRO A 75 4.25 -13.44 5.12
N ASP A 76 5.30 -13.33 5.94
CA ASP A 76 5.61 -12.11 6.67
C ASP A 76 6.12 -11.02 5.71
N VAL A 77 6.92 -11.42 4.72
CA VAL A 77 7.35 -10.49 3.66
C VAL A 77 6.17 -9.99 2.83
N LEU A 78 5.20 -10.84 2.52
CA LEU A 78 3.98 -10.44 1.81
C LEU A 78 3.13 -9.46 2.64
N ALA A 79 2.96 -9.75 3.93
CA ALA A 79 2.25 -8.86 4.86
C ALA A 79 2.92 -7.48 4.96
N LEU A 80 4.25 -7.44 5.05
CA LEU A 80 5.01 -6.19 5.05
C LEU A 80 4.87 -5.40 3.73
N LEU A 81 4.76 -6.08 2.59
CA LEU A 81 4.50 -5.43 1.30
C LEU A 81 3.10 -4.80 1.25
N ASP A 82 2.10 -5.47 1.83
CA ASP A 82 0.72 -4.98 1.95
C ASP A 82 0.66 -3.75 2.86
N GLU A 83 1.27 -3.82 4.05
CA GLU A 83 1.39 -2.71 4.98
C GLU A 83 2.09 -1.51 4.34
N ASN A 84 3.20 -1.76 3.64
CA ASN A 84 3.93 -0.68 2.96
C ASN A 84 3.08 0.00 1.86
N LEU A 85 2.26 -0.77 1.14
CA LEU A 85 1.32 -0.22 0.16
C LEU A 85 0.22 0.63 0.82
N GLN A 86 -0.29 0.16 1.97
CA GLN A 86 -1.27 0.92 2.75
C GLN A 86 -0.68 2.23 3.27
N LEU A 87 0.50 2.18 3.90
CA LEU A 87 1.20 3.35 4.42
C LEU A 87 1.51 4.36 3.31
N GLN A 88 1.84 3.90 2.10
CA GLN A 88 2.05 4.80 0.97
C GLN A 88 0.77 5.55 0.60
N ARG A 89 -0.37 4.87 0.56
CA ARG A 89 -1.66 5.49 0.28
C ARG A 89 -2.07 6.49 1.37
N GLU A 90 -1.87 6.13 2.63
CA GLU A 90 -2.14 7.00 3.77
C GLU A 90 -1.25 8.24 3.74
N LYS A 91 0.04 8.06 3.45
CA LYS A 91 0.97 9.17 3.26
C LYS A 91 0.50 10.10 2.15
N ASP A 92 0.15 9.58 0.98
CA ASP A 92 -0.30 10.38 -0.16
C ASP A 92 -1.60 11.14 0.18
N ALA A 93 -2.52 10.51 0.93
CA ALA A 93 -3.73 11.16 1.42
C ALA A 93 -3.45 12.28 2.43
N ILE A 94 -2.55 12.05 3.40
CA ILE A 94 -2.13 13.06 4.37
C ILE A 94 -1.45 14.23 3.67
N GLU A 95 -0.61 13.96 2.67
CA GLU A 95 0.05 15.00 1.89
C GLU A 95 -0.97 15.85 1.13
N ALA A 96 -1.97 15.25 0.51
CA ALA A 96 -3.07 15.96 -0.14
C ALA A 96 -3.85 16.86 0.85
N VAL A 97 -4.18 16.35 2.04
CA VAL A 97 -4.86 17.12 3.09
C VAL A 97 -3.98 18.27 3.59
N ALA A 98 -2.68 18.05 3.78
CA ALA A 98 -1.75 19.08 4.22
C ALA A 98 -1.61 20.22 3.19
N LEU A 99 -1.63 19.89 1.89
CA LEU A 99 -1.64 20.88 0.82
C LEU A 99 -2.93 21.71 0.84
N ALA A 100 -4.10 21.07 0.96
CA ALA A 100 -5.38 21.76 1.05
C ALA A 100 -5.43 22.70 2.27
N LEU A 101 -5.02 22.22 3.45
CA LEU A 101 -4.98 23.02 4.67
C LEU A 101 -4.05 24.23 4.53
N ARG A 102 -2.91 24.07 3.86
CA ARG A 102 -1.99 25.18 3.61
C ARG A 102 -2.63 26.27 2.74
N ASP A 103 -3.40 25.87 1.74
CA ASP A 103 -4.07 26.79 0.82
C ASP A 103 -5.24 27.50 1.54
N ASP A 104 -6.03 26.78 2.34
CA ASP A 104 -7.08 27.35 3.19
C ASP A 104 -6.51 28.38 4.18
N MET A 105 -5.38 28.07 4.82
CA MET A 105 -4.70 28.99 5.73
C MET A 105 -4.17 30.24 5.03
N ARG A 106 -3.76 30.14 3.76
CA ARG A 106 -3.37 31.31 2.96
C ARG A 106 -4.59 32.18 2.69
N GLN A 107 -5.69 31.59 2.23
CA GLN A 107 -6.92 32.30 1.96
C GLN A 107 -7.47 32.98 3.22
N ALA A 108 -7.46 32.30 4.37
CA ALA A 108 -7.89 32.87 5.64
C ALA A 108 -7.05 34.10 6.03
N ARG A 109 -5.73 34.07 5.80
CA ARG A 109 -4.85 35.22 6.05
C ARG A 109 -5.15 36.40 5.13
N GLU A 110 -5.44 36.15 3.85
CA GLU A 110 -5.82 37.19 2.90
C GLU A 110 -7.16 37.84 3.27
N GLN A 111 -8.13 37.02 3.67
CA GLN A 111 -9.42 37.52 4.15
C GLN A 111 -9.27 38.33 5.43
N LEU A 112 -8.43 37.90 6.37
CA LEU A 112 -8.12 38.63 7.59
C LEU A 112 -7.50 39.99 7.29
N ALA A 113 -6.47 40.04 6.45
CA ALA A 113 -5.83 41.30 6.05
C ALA A 113 -6.82 42.26 5.35
N ALA A 114 -7.71 41.73 4.52
CA ALA A 114 -8.75 42.53 3.86
C ALA A 114 -9.83 43.02 4.82
N ALA A 115 -10.13 42.29 5.89
CA ALA A 115 -11.05 42.71 6.94
C ALA A 115 -10.42 43.78 7.84
N GLU A 116 -9.16 43.59 8.24
CA GLU A 116 -8.39 44.57 9.02
C GLU A 116 -8.31 45.92 8.31
N LYS A 117 -8.01 45.91 7.00
CA LYS A 117 -7.99 47.13 6.19
C LYS A 117 -9.35 47.85 6.18
N ARG A 118 -10.44 47.09 6.02
CA ARG A 118 -11.80 47.65 6.02
C ARG A 118 -12.16 48.24 7.39
N ASN A 119 -11.81 47.58 8.49
CA ASN A 119 -12.02 48.14 9.83
C ASN A 119 -11.26 49.46 10.02
N ALA A 120 -9.99 49.52 9.62
CA ALA A 120 -9.20 50.75 9.71
C ALA A 120 -9.72 51.89 8.81
N GLU A 121 -10.37 51.57 7.69
CA GLU A 121 -11.08 52.56 6.87
C GLU A 121 -12.37 53.06 7.55
N LEU A 122 -13.15 52.16 8.15
CA LEU A 122 -14.35 52.51 8.89
C LEU A 122 -14.04 53.37 10.12
N GLU A 123 -13.03 53.02 10.92
CA GLU A 123 -12.60 53.80 12.09
C GLU A 123 -12.19 55.24 11.70
N ARG A 124 -11.50 55.40 10.57
CA ARG A 124 -11.14 56.72 10.04
C ARG A 124 -12.36 57.52 9.61
N SER A 125 -13.29 56.88 8.90
CA SER A 125 -14.53 57.53 8.48
C SER A 125 -15.40 57.93 9.68
N GLU A 126 -15.47 57.08 10.71
CA GLU A 126 -16.22 57.37 11.93
C GLU A 126 -15.62 58.57 12.67
N THR A 127 -14.29 58.62 12.80
CA THR A 127 -13.59 59.76 13.42
C THR A 127 -13.89 61.06 12.68
N GLN A 128 -13.83 61.05 11.34
CA GLN A 128 -14.14 62.23 10.52
C GLN A 128 -15.59 62.72 10.72
N LEU A 129 -16.55 61.79 10.76
CA LEU A 129 -17.96 62.16 10.98
C LEU A 129 -18.21 62.73 12.37
N ILE A 130 -17.48 62.24 13.39
CA ILE A 130 -17.52 62.80 14.75
C ILE A 130 -17.00 64.24 14.73
N ASP A 131 -15.83 64.47 14.12
CA ASP A 131 -15.24 65.81 14.02
C ASP A 131 -16.15 66.78 13.25
N GLU A 132 -16.76 66.34 12.14
CA GLU A 132 -17.70 67.14 11.36
C GLU A 132 -18.96 67.51 12.16
N ARG A 133 -19.52 66.55 12.91
CA ARG A 133 -20.65 66.79 13.81
C ARG A 133 -20.31 67.84 14.86
N ASP A 134 -19.17 67.69 15.54
CA ASP A 134 -18.77 68.56 16.65
C ASP A 134 -18.52 70.00 16.18
N ASN A 135 -17.95 70.15 14.97
CA ASN A 135 -17.78 71.45 14.31
C ASN A 135 -19.13 72.10 13.97
N ALA A 136 -20.08 71.32 13.43
CA ALA A 136 -21.41 71.81 13.09
C ALA A 136 -22.22 72.22 14.35
N GLU A 137 -22.11 71.46 15.44
CA GLU A 137 -22.74 71.80 16.72
C GLU A 137 -22.19 73.09 17.31
N SER A 138 -20.87 73.29 17.24
CA SER A 138 -20.24 74.53 17.71
C SER A 138 -20.70 75.75 16.90
N ALA A 139 -20.77 75.64 15.57
CA ALA A 139 -21.26 76.72 14.69
C ALA A 139 -22.74 77.10 14.92
N LEU A 140 -23.54 76.21 15.52
CA LEU A 140 -24.94 76.48 15.88
C LEU A 140 -25.09 77.13 17.27
N ASN A 141 -24.08 77.01 18.12
CA ASN A 141 -24.10 77.50 19.51
C ASN A 141 -23.43 78.88 19.68
N ASP A 142 -22.76 79.41 18.63
CA ASP A 142 -22.22 80.77 18.52
C ASP A 142 -23.24 81.75 17.92
#